data_AF-A0A845VVN3-F1
#
_entry.id   AF-A0A845VVN3-F1
#
_cell.length_a   1.000
_cell.length_b   1.000
_cell.length_c   1.000
_cell.angle_alpha   90.00
_cell.angle_beta   90.00
_cell.angle_gamma   90.00
#
_symmetry.space_group_name_H-M   'P 1'
#
loop_
_entity.id
_entity.type
_entity.pdbx_description
1 polymer ?
#
loop_
_entity_poly.entity_id
_entity_poly.type
_entity_poly.pdbx_seq_one_letter_code
_entity_poly.pdbx_strand_id
1 'polypeptide(L)'
;MSISPKRLEEIKNIPDSEIDTSDIPELDDHFWENAKMVKPITKKAISIRLDSDIIDWFKSQGKGYQSSINNVLRSYVNHQLKKSNH
;
A
#
# COMPACT_ATOMS: atom_id res chain seq x y z
N MET A 1 -19.30 5.16 5.75
CA MET A 1 -19.49 6.44 6.46
C MET A 1 -20.02 7.44 5.46
N SER A 2 -21.23 7.98 5.66
CA SER A 2 -21.77 9.05 4.80
C SER A 2 -21.83 10.32 5.63
N ILE A 3 -21.16 11.37 5.18
CA ILE A 3 -21.20 12.69 5.81
C ILE A 3 -22.52 13.34 5.44
N SER A 4 -23.23 13.92 6.41
CA SER A 4 -24.52 14.56 6.16
C SER A 4 -24.38 15.81 5.29
N PRO A 5 -25.39 16.17 4.47
CA PRO A 5 -25.35 17.36 3.61
C PRO A 5 -25.06 18.65 4.40
N LYS A 6 -25.63 18.77 5.61
CA LYS A 6 -25.40 19.91 6.50
C LYS A 6 -23.94 20.05 6.91
N ARG A 7 -23.25 18.94 7.20
CA ARG A 7 -21.83 18.96 7.57
C ARG A 7 -20.93 19.33 6.39
N LEU A 8 -21.34 19.03 5.16
CA LEU A 8 -20.65 19.48 3.94
C LEU A 8 -20.75 20.99 3.75
N GLU A 9 -21.90 21.59 4.04
CA GLU A 9 -22.09 23.05 3.97
C GLU A 9 -21.27 23.78 5.04
N GLU A 10 -21.20 23.22 6.25
CA GLU A 10 -20.36 23.73 7.32
C GLU A 10 -18.87 23.72 6.93
N ILE A 11 -18.36 22.59 6.42
CA ILE A 11 -16.95 22.47 5.99
C ILE A 11 -16.61 23.45 4.85
N LYS A 12 -17.52 23.66 3.91
CA LYS A 12 -17.32 24.60 2.79
C LYS A 12 -17.20 26.07 3.22
N ASN A 13 -17.74 26.42 4.38
CA ASN A 13 -17.74 27.79 4.89
C ASN A 13 -16.60 28.06 5.88
N ILE A 14 -15.77 27.06 6.21
CA ILE A 14 -14.56 27.27 7.03
C ILE A 14 -13.53 27.99 6.16
N PRO A 15 -13.00 29.15 6.59
CA PRO A 15 -11.97 29.86 5.85
C PRO A 15 -10.63 29.12 5.93
N ASP A 16 -9.85 29.13 4.84
CA ASP A 16 -8.56 28.44 4.75
C ASP A 16 -7.56 28.87 5.84
N SER A 17 -7.68 30.10 6.37
CA SER A 17 -6.85 30.62 7.47
C SER A 17 -7.05 29.92 8.81
N GLU A 18 -8.16 29.20 9.00
CA GLU A 18 -8.44 28.40 10.19
C GLU A 18 -7.92 26.96 10.06
N ILE A 19 -7.35 26.60 8.90
CA ILE A 19 -6.74 25.28 8.69
C ILE A 19 -5.35 25.29 9.32
N ASP A 20 -5.20 24.58 10.44
CA ASP A 20 -3.91 24.32 11.06
C ASP A 20 -3.11 23.33 10.20
N THR A 21 -2.00 23.80 9.64
CA THR A 21 -1.05 23.00 8.84
C THR A 21 0.30 22.84 9.55
N SER A 22 0.40 23.21 10.83
CA SER A 22 1.67 23.23 11.57
C SER A 22 2.35 21.86 11.70
N ASP A 23 1.59 20.77 11.60
CA ASP A 23 2.06 19.38 11.64
C ASP A 23 2.38 18.79 10.27
N ILE A 24 2.01 19.46 9.18
CA ILE A 24 2.16 18.99 7.81
C ILE A 24 3.02 20.01 7.03
N PRO A 25 4.36 19.84 7.03
CA PRO A 25 5.23 20.72 6.27
C PRO A 25 4.94 20.63 4.77
N GLU A 26 5.17 21.73 4.05
CA GLU A 26 5.04 21.74 2.59
C GLU A 26 6.01 20.75 1.94
N LEU A 27 5.53 20.02 0.93
CA LEU A 27 6.35 19.08 0.18
C LEU A 27 7.25 19.86 -0.78
N ASP A 28 8.55 19.80 -0.57
CA ASP A 28 9.56 20.45 -1.41
C ASP A 28 10.03 19.54 -2.56
N ASP A 29 10.83 20.10 -3.47
CA ASP A 29 11.40 19.35 -4.60
C ASP A 29 12.27 18.17 -4.13
N HIS A 30 12.91 18.29 -2.97
CA HIS A 30 13.72 17.22 -2.36
C HIS A 30 12.89 16.01 -1.94
N PHE A 31 11.66 16.21 -1.45
CA PHE A 31 10.71 15.13 -1.20
C PHE A 31 10.42 14.33 -2.48
N TRP A 32 10.20 15.04 -3.59
CA TRP A 32 9.87 14.42 -4.88
C TRP A 32 11.07 13.75 -5.55
N GLU A 33 12.28 14.24 -5.34
CA GLU A 33 13.52 13.68 -5.90
C GLU A 33 13.73 12.20 -5.50
N ASN A 34 13.32 11.82 -4.29
CA ASN A 34 13.43 10.46 -3.76
C ASN A 34 12.09 9.70 -3.74
N ALA A 35 11.01 10.33 -4.19
CA ALA A 35 9.68 9.75 -4.15
C ALA A 35 9.59 8.55 -5.12
N LYS A 36 9.34 7.36 -4.58
CA LYS A 36 9.08 6.17 -5.39
C LYS A 36 7.61 6.12 -5.77
N MET A 37 7.31 6.25 -7.06
CA MET A 37 5.98 5.95 -7.58
C MET A 37 5.63 4.48 -7.32
N VAL A 38 4.81 4.26 -6.29
CA VAL A 38 4.19 2.97 -6.02
C VAL A 38 2.85 2.92 -6.73
N LYS A 39 2.74 2.10 -7.80
CA LYS A 39 1.41 1.76 -8.31
C LYS A 39 0.72 0.88 -7.25
N PRO A 40 -0.47 1.25 -6.75
CA PRO A 40 -1.21 0.38 -5.85
C PRO A 40 -1.48 -0.94 -6.56
N ILE A 41 -0.82 -2.00 -6.10
CA ILE A 41 -0.94 -3.33 -6.69
C ILE A 41 -2.35 -3.82 -6.34
N THR A 42 -3.22 -3.91 -7.35
CA THR A 42 -4.52 -4.56 -7.21
C THR A 42 -4.30 -6.06 -7.02
N LYS A 43 -4.44 -6.52 -5.77
CA LYS A 43 -4.36 -7.95 -5.43
C LYS A 43 -5.63 -8.63 -5.97
N LYS A 44 -5.47 -9.68 -6.77
CA LYS A 44 -6.58 -10.56 -7.14
C LYS A 44 -6.76 -11.61 -6.05
N ALA A 45 -7.94 -11.67 -5.44
CA ALA A 45 -8.29 -12.71 -4.49
C ALA A 45 -8.58 -14.01 -5.25
N ILE A 46 -7.57 -14.87 -5.36
CA ILE A 46 -7.68 -16.20 -5.96
C ILE A 46 -7.46 -17.27 -4.88
N SER A 47 -8.14 -18.40 -5.01
CA SER A 47 -7.90 -19.57 -4.15
C SER A 47 -6.79 -20.41 -4.76
N ILE A 48 -5.69 -20.57 -4.04
CA ILE A 48 -4.58 -21.45 -4.40
C ILE A 48 -4.38 -22.49 -3.29
N ARG A 49 -3.94 -23.69 -3.67
CA ARG A 49 -3.52 -24.72 -2.71
C ARG A 49 -2.01 -24.65 -2.57
N LEU A 50 -1.55 -24.65 -1.33
CA LEU A 50 -0.14 -24.71 -0.95
C LEU A 50 0.02 -25.89 0.01
N ASP A 51 1.23 -26.44 0.06
CA ASP A 51 1.55 -27.52 1.00
C ASP A 51 1.44 -27.03 2.45
N SER A 52 1.05 -27.95 3.34
CA SER A 52 0.78 -27.62 4.74
C SER A 52 2.01 -27.12 5.48
N ASP A 53 3.16 -27.73 5.23
CA ASP A 53 4.45 -27.38 5.80
C ASP A 53 4.89 -25.94 5.44
N ILE A 54 4.66 -25.53 4.19
CA ILE A 54 4.90 -24.17 3.73
C ILE A 54 3.99 -23.19 4.49
N ILE A 55 2.70 -23.50 4.59
CA ILE A 55 1.74 -22.65 5.30
C ILE A 55 2.14 -22.51 6.77
N ASP A 56 2.50 -23.61 7.43
CA ASP A 56 2.87 -23.63 8.85
C ASP A 56 4.18 -22.86 9.09
N TRP A 57 5.15 -22.99 8.20
CA TRP A 57 6.37 -22.18 8.25
C TRP A 57 6.06 -20.69 8.16
N PHE A 58 5.26 -20.25 7.17
CA PHE A 58 4.91 -18.83 7.05
C PHE A 58 4.05 -18.32 8.20
N LYS A 59 3.18 -19.16 8.77
CA LYS A 59 2.41 -18.81 9.98
C LYS A 59 3.30 -18.66 11.20
N SER A 60 4.37 -19.45 11.33
CA SER A 60 5.34 -19.34 12.43
C SER A 60 6.04 -17.98 12.49
N GLN A 61 6.13 -17.29 11.35
CA GLN A 61 6.75 -15.96 11.23
C GLN A 61 5.85 -14.81 11.72
N GLY A 62 4.59 -15.09 12.08
CA GLY A 62 3.67 -14.13 12.70
C GLY A 62 2.55 -13.63 11.78
N LYS A 63 1.94 -12.49 12.16
CA LYS A 63 0.81 -11.90 11.45
C LYS A 63 1.25 -11.44 10.05
N GLY A 64 0.43 -11.73 9.04
CA GLY A 64 0.71 -11.32 7.65
C GLY A 64 1.37 -12.37 6.77
N TYR A 65 1.33 -13.66 7.15
CA TYR A 65 1.86 -14.78 6.38
C TYR A 65 1.48 -14.76 4.88
N GLN A 66 0.26 -14.35 4.54
CA GLN A 66 -0.20 -14.19 3.15
C GLN A 66 0.61 -13.13 2.38
N SER A 67 0.96 -12.02 3.03
CA SER A 67 1.79 -10.97 2.43
C SER A 67 3.22 -11.45 2.21
N SER A 68 3.76 -12.24 3.15
CA SER A 68 5.08 -12.87 3.02
C SER A 68 5.14 -13.85 1.86
N ILE A 69 4.12 -14.72 1.73
CA ILE A 69 3.98 -15.63 0.57
C ILE A 69 3.97 -14.83 -0.74
N ASN A 70 3.16 -13.77 -0.81
CA ASN A 70 3.09 -12.93 -2.00
C ASN A 70 4.44 -12.26 -2.34
N ASN A 71 5.22 -11.84 -1.34
CA ASN A 71 6.53 -11.23 -1.56
C ASN A 71 7.55 -12.24 -2.12
N VAL A 72 7.54 -13.47 -1.62
CA VAL A 72 8.40 -14.55 -2.14
C VAL A 72 8.06 -14.86 -3.59
N LEU A 73 6.77 -15.04 -3.90
CA LEU A 73 6.32 -15.27 -5.28
C LEU A 73 6.71 -14.12 -6.21
N ARG A 74 6.58 -12.87 -5.75
CA ARG A 74 6.99 -11.69 -6.52
C ARG A 74 8.50 -11.67 -6.79
N SER A 75 9.31 -12.02 -5.81
CA SER A 75 10.77 -12.11 -5.97
C SER A 75 11.13 -13.15 -7.04
N TYR A 76 10.52 -14.33 -6.98
CA TYR A 76 10.71 -15.39 -7.97
C TYR A 76 10.33 -14.95 -9.38
N VAL A 77 9.14 -14.35 -9.56
CA VAL A 77 8.70 -13.84 -10.86
C VAL A 77 9.65 -12.78 -11.40
N ASN A 78 10.07 -11.82 -10.57
CA ASN A 78 11.02 -10.79 -10.98
C ASN A 78 12.38 -11.37 -11.41
N HIS A 79 12.86 -12.39 -10.70
CA HIS A 79 14.10 -13.08 -11.07
C HIS A 79 13.98 -13.76 -12.43
N GLN A 80 12.86 -14.46 -12.69
CA GLN A 80 12.61 -15.10 -13.98
C GLN A 80 12.47 -14.09 -15.12
N LEU A 81 11.76 -12.98 -14.90
CA LEU A 81 11.63 -11.92 -15.90
C LEU A 81 12.98 -11.29 -16.26
N LYS A 82 13.90 -11.14 -15.29
CA LYS A 82 15.25 -10.64 -15.58
C LYS A 82 16.05 -11.63 -16.42
N LYS A 83 15.93 -12.93 -16.16
CA LYS A 83 16.63 -13.98 -16.90
C LYS A 83 16.15 -14.11 -18.34
N SER A 84 14.87 -13.88 -18.63
CA SER A 84 14.32 -13.94 -19.99
C SER A 84 14.60 -12.69 -20.85
N ASN A 85 15.06 -11.60 -20.23
CA ASN A 85 15.47 -10.36 -20.92
C ASN A 85 17.00 -10.27 -21.11
N HIS A 86 17.70 -11.41 -20.99
CA HIS A 86 19.11 -11.62 -21.32
C HIS A 86 19.19 -12.83 -22.26
#